data_AF-A0A520CLS3-F1
#
_entry.id   AF-A0A520CLS3-F1
#
_cell.length_a   1.000
_cell.length_b   1.000
_cell.length_c   1.000
_cell.angle_alpha   90.00
_cell.angle_beta   90.00
_cell.angle_gamma   90.00
#
_symmetry.space_group_name_H-M   'P 1'
#
loop_
_entity.id
_entity.type
_entity.pdbx_description
1 polymer ?
#
loop_
_entity_poly.entity_id
_entity_poly.type
_entity_poly.pdbx_seq_one_letter_code
_entity_poly.pdbx_strand_id
1 'polypeptide(L)'
;MNNKLKVGICFLIATWLFTGIKCDDEFYEYSLFLKYRPTFQYYFESPLGMQDMPENYPKELAVKEAIYDEFINEKHWNDNKFLEISMCGILILGSLYFSTSGLIKQFRT
;
A
#
# COMPACT_ATOMS: atom_id res chain seq x y z
N MET A 1 -12.24 -24.90 -5.34
CA MET A 1 -12.25 -23.44 -5.48
C MET A 1 -12.19 -23.07 -6.95
N ASN A 2 -13.16 -22.33 -7.47
CA ASN A 2 -13.17 -21.98 -8.90
C ASN A 2 -12.01 -21.04 -9.29
N ASN A 3 -11.67 -21.01 -10.58
CA ASN A 3 -10.54 -20.23 -11.10
C ASN A 3 -10.67 -18.72 -10.87
N LYS A 4 -11.88 -18.16 -10.91
CA LYS A 4 -12.10 -16.73 -10.62
C LYS A 4 -11.76 -16.40 -9.18
N LEU A 5 -12.13 -17.28 -8.24
CA LEU A 5 -11.81 -17.10 -6.83
C LEU A 5 -10.30 -17.26 -6.55
N LYS A 6 -9.61 -18.15 -7.26
CA LYS A 6 -8.13 -18.23 -7.21
C LYS A 6 -7.49 -16.91 -7.68
N VAL A 7 -7.94 -16.38 -8.82
CA VAL A 7 -7.47 -15.07 -9.33
C VAL A 7 -7.78 -13.95 -8.33
N GLY A 8 -8.96 -13.95 -7.72
CA GLY A 8 -9.34 -12.99 -6.69
C GLY A 8 -8.40 -13.00 -5.49
N ILE A 9 -8.02 -14.18 -5.00
CA ILE A 9 -7.03 -14.31 -3.91
C ILE A 9 -5.66 -13.78 -4.34
N CYS A 10 -5.19 -14.08 -5.55
CA CYS A 10 -3.93 -13.53 -6.05
C CYS A 10 -3.98 -12.00 -6.14
N PHE A 11 -5.08 -11.45 -6.63
CA PHE A 11 -5.30 -10.00 -6.69
C PHE A 11 -5.33 -9.39 -5.28
N LEU A 12 -6.03 -10.00 -4.33
CA LEU A 12 -6.09 -9.51 -2.94
C LEU A 12 -4.72 -9.48 -2.29
N ILE A 13 -3.92 -10.53 -2.47
CA ILE A 13 -2.54 -10.59 -1.97
C ILE A 13 -1.70 -9.51 -2.65
N ALA A 14 -1.82 -9.34 -3.97
CA ALA A 14 -1.10 -8.29 -4.69
C ALA A 14 -1.52 -6.89 -4.22
N THR A 15 -2.81 -6.63 -4.01
CA THR A 15 -3.30 -5.37 -3.43
C THR A 15 -2.67 -5.14 -2.07
N TRP A 16 -2.74 -6.11 -1.15
CA TRP A 16 -2.12 -5.96 0.17
C TRP A 16 -0.63 -5.63 0.09
N LEU A 17 0.11 -6.39 -0.71
CA LEU A 17 1.56 -6.30 -0.76
C LEU A 17 2.06 -5.04 -1.46
N PHE A 18 1.34 -4.55 -2.47
CA PHE A 18 1.80 -3.45 -3.33
C PHE A 18 1.06 -2.13 -3.13
N THR A 19 -0.09 -2.09 -2.46
CA THR A 19 -0.71 -0.81 -2.06
C THR A 19 -0.39 -0.49 -0.62
N GLY A 20 -0.35 0.80 -0.30
CA GLY A 20 -0.19 1.28 1.07
C GLY A 20 -0.97 2.57 1.29
N ILE A 21 -1.15 2.91 2.57
CA ILE A 21 -1.67 4.20 3.00
C ILE A 21 -0.52 4.94 3.67
N LYS A 22 -0.27 6.16 3.21
CA LYS A 22 0.61 7.11 3.88
C LYS A 22 -0.21 8.16 4.62
N CYS A 23 0.25 8.52 5.81
CA CYS A 23 -0.27 9.63 6.60
C CYS A 23 0.72 10.79 6.50
N ASP A 24 0.21 11.97 6.19
CA ASP A 24 0.97 13.21 6.31
C ASP A 24 0.72 13.81 7.70
N ASP A 25 1.75 13.85 8.53
CA ASP A 25 1.68 14.36 9.90
C ASP A 25 1.38 15.86 9.97
N GLU A 26 1.66 16.63 8.91
CA GLU A 26 1.43 18.08 8.90
C GLU A 26 -0.04 18.44 8.65
N PHE A 27 -0.77 17.59 7.92
CA PHE A 27 -2.16 17.84 7.51
C PHE A 27 -3.16 16.75 7.93
N TYR A 28 -2.71 15.69 8.62
CA TYR A 28 -3.50 14.49 8.91
C TYR A 28 -4.20 13.92 7.66
N GLU A 29 -3.56 14.05 6.50
CA GLU A 29 -4.11 13.60 5.22
C GLU A 29 -3.68 12.17 4.92
N TYR A 30 -4.66 11.32 4.62
CA TYR A 30 -4.43 9.94 4.22
C TYR A 30 -4.42 9.84 2.70
N SER A 31 -3.31 9.35 2.15
CA SER A 31 -3.17 9.12 0.72
C SER A 31 -2.84 7.65 0.43
N LEU A 32 -3.52 7.09 -0.58
CA LEU A 32 -3.15 5.80 -1.15
C LEU A 32 -1.93 5.98 -2.05
N PHE A 33 -0.98 5.06 -1.95
CA PHE A 33 0.23 5.05 -2.76
C PHE A 33 0.58 3.63 -3.20
N LEU A 34 1.39 3.51 -4.26
CA LEU A 34 1.86 2.23 -4.77
C LEU A 34 3.28 1.98 -4.25
N LYS A 35 3.45 0.89 -3.50
CA LYS A 35 4.76 0.45 -3.03
C LYS A 35 5.58 -0.08 -4.20
N TYR A 36 6.85 0.30 -4.21
CA TYR A 36 7.78 -0.13 -5.24
C TYR A 36 8.19 -1.61 -5.15
N ARG A 37 8.10 -2.18 -3.94
CA ARG A 37 8.36 -3.59 -3.64
C ARG A 37 7.29 -4.14 -2.69
N PRO A 38 7.02 -5.46 -2.71
CA PRO A 38 6.00 -6.05 -1.85
C PRO A 38 6.40 -5.97 -0.38
N THR A 39 5.48 -5.53 0.49
CA THR A 39 5.65 -5.56 1.95
C THR A 39 4.36 -5.90 2.67
N PHE A 40 4.49 -6.45 3.88
CA PHE A 40 3.34 -6.69 4.76
C PHE A 40 2.86 -5.42 5.49
N GLN A 41 3.72 -4.41 5.63
CA GLN A 41 3.36 -3.13 6.23
C GLN A 41 2.41 -2.38 5.32
N TYR A 42 1.22 -2.03 5.80
CA TYR A 42 0.20 -1.34 5.00
C TYR A 42 0.11 0.15 5.30
N TYR A 43 0.42 0.55 6.54
CA TYR A 43 0.38 1.93 7.01
C TYR A 43 1.79 2.49 7.16
N PHE A 44 1.99 3.69 6.65
CA PHE A 44 3.26 4.42 6.66
C PHE A 44 3.00 5.81 7.26
N GLU A 45 3.69 6.11 8.34
CA GLU A 45 3.59 7.35 9.10
C GLU A 45 5.02 7.73 9.49
N SER A 46 5.41 8.99 9.28
CA SER A 46 6.74 9.50 9.62
C SER A 46 6.73 9.89 11.09
N PRO A 47 7.42 9.18 12.00
CA PRO A 47 7.43 9.53 13.41
C PRO A 47 8.15 10.86 13.73
N LEU A 48 8.89 11.45 12.79
CA LEU A 48 9.49 12.79 12.91
C LEU A 48 8.70 13.90 12.21
N GLY A 49 7.81 13.55 11.30
CA GLY A 49 7.16 14.52 10.41
C GLY A 49 8.19 15.32 9.61
N MET A 50 8.19 16.64 9.77
CA MET A 50 9.12 17.57 9.09
C MET A 50 10.36 17.94 9.93
N GLN A 51 10.63 17.21 11.02
CA GLN A 51 11.74 17.52 11.94
C GLN A 51 12.99 16.71 11.63
N ASP A 52 14.16 17.34 11.79
CA ASP A 52 15.45 16.64 11.68
C ASP A 52 15.61 15.60 12.80
N MET A 53 16.21 14.46 12.48
CA MET A 53 16.46 13.39 13.45
C MET A 53 17.47 13.83 14.52
N PRO A 54 17.09 13.85 15.83
CA PRO A 54 18.01 14.22 16.90
C PRO A 54 19.04 13.11 17.19
N GLU A 55 20.21 13.45 17.74
CA GLU A 55 21.29 12.48 18.02
C GLU A 55 20.87 11.33 18.97
N ASN A 56 19.93 11.60 19.88
CA ASN A 56 19.40 10.61 20.84
C ASN A 56 18.05 10.02 20.41
N TYR A 57 17.76 9.95 19.11
CA TYR A 57 16.48 9.42 18.64
C TYR A 57 16.34 7.91 18.96
N PRO A 58 15.20 7.46 19.49
CA PRO A 58 14.98 6.05 19.79
C PRO A 58 15.19 5.17 18.56
N LYS A 59 15.95 4.08 18.70
CA LYS A 59 16.28 3.18 17.58
C LYS A 59 15.06 2.64 16.84
N GLU A 60 13.98 2.35 17.58
CA GLU A 60 12.73 1.84 16.99
C GLU A 60 12.04 2.88 16.09
N LEU A 61 12.08 4.15 16.49
CA LEU A 61 11.51 5.23 15.70
C LEU A 61 12.42 5.57 14.51
N ALA A 62 13.74 5.50 14.68
CA ALA A 62 14.68 5.68 13.57
C ALA A 62 14.46 4.66 12.45
N VAL A 63 14.13 3.41 12.81
CA VAL A 63 13.78 2.36 11.83
C VAL A 63 12.48 2.68 11.10
N LYS A 64 11.46 3.19 11.80
CA LYS A 64 10.20 3.60 11.17
C LYS A 64 10.39 4.76 10.21
N GLU A 65 11.22 5.75 10.57
CA GLU A 65 11.57 6.86 9.69
C GLU A 65 12.28 6.35 8.44
N ALA A 66 13.30 5.49 8.60
CA ALA A 66 14.04 4.94 7.46
C ALA A 66 13.13 4.16 6.50
N ILE A 67 12.11 3.45 7.01
CA ILE A 67 11.10 2.79 6.19
C ILE A 67 10.19 3.81 5.49
N TYR A 68 9.77 4.86 6.20
CA TYR A 68 8.96 5.92 5.60
C TYR A 68 9.74 6.61 4.47
N ASP A 69 10.99 6.96 4.72
CA ASP A 69 11.89 7.54 3.74
C ASP A 69 12.03 6.64 2.51
N GLU A 70 12.34 5.36 2.71
CA GLU A 70 12.54 4.39 1.63
C GLU A 70 11.28 4.19 0.76
N PHE A 71 10.09 4.24 1.33
CA PHE A 71 8.84 3.95 0.60
C PHE A 71 8.12 5.19 0.09
N ILE A 72 8.30 6.34 0.75
CA ILE A 72 7.52 7.56 0.50
C ILE A 72 8.38 8.68 -0.07
N ASN A 73 9.54 8.95 0.54
CA ASN A 73 10.39 10.09 0.17
C ASN A 73 11.34 9.74 -0.98
N GLU A 74 11.93 8.55 -0.95
CA GLU A 74 12.70 8.00 -2.05
C GLU A 74 11.75 7.62 -3.18
N LYS A 75 11.61 8.51 -4.16
CA LYS A 75 10.75 8.32 -5.31
C LYS A 75 11.28 7.23 -6.23
N HIS A 76 10.88 6.00 -5.97
CA HIS A 76 11.26 4.84 -6.78
C HIS A 76 10.36 4.65 -8.01
N TRP A 77 9.10 5.08 -7.94
CA TRP A 77 8.13 4.96 -9.02
C TRP A 77 7.71 6.35 -9.45
N ASN A 78 8.05 6.68 -10.69
CA ASN A 78 7.68 7.84 -11.49
C ASN A 78 6.83 8.91 -10.79
N ASP A 79 7.28 10.18 -10.83
CA ASP A 79 6.58 11.40 -10.36
C ASP A 79 5.12 11.58 -10.86
N ASN A 80 4.62 10.65 -11.65
CA ASN A 80 3.29 10.62 -12.21
C ASN A 80 2.26 10.03 -11.22
N LYS A 81 1.73 10.90 -10.36
CA LYS A 81 0.62 10.62 -9.43
C LYS A 81 -0.59 9.94 -10.08
N PHE A 82 -0.89 10.25 -11.35
CA PHE A 82 -2.01 9.63 -12.06
C PHE A 82 -1.79 8.13 -12.29
N LEU A 83 -0.55 7.74 -12.66
CA LEU A 83 -0.20 6.34 -12.90
C LEU A 83 -0.30 5.54 -11.60
N GLU A 84 0.25 6.08 -10.51
CA GLU A 84 0.19 5.47 -9.18
C GLU A 84 -1.25 5.19 -8.75
N ILE A 85 -2.10 6.22 -8.77
CA ILE A 85 -3.52 6.10 -8.38
C ILE A 85 -4.23 5.09 -9.28
N SER A 86 -3.94 5.10 -10.59
CA SER A 86 -4.53 4.16 -11.55
C SER A 86 -4.16 2.72 -11.23
N MET A 87 -2.90 2.44 -10.89
CA MET A 87 -2.44 1.10 -10.52
C MET A 87 -3.08 0.61 -9.22
N CYS A 88 -3.17 1.47 -8.21
CA CYS A 88 -3.91 1.19 -6.98
C CYS A 88 -5.38 0.87 -7.28
N GLY A 89 -6.02 1.66 -8.14
CA GLY A 89 -7.40 1.44 -8.58
C GLY A 89 -7.60 0.09 -9.27
N ILE A 90 -6.72 -0.29 -10.19
CA ILE A 90 -6.77 -1.58 -10.88
C ILE A 90 -6.65 -2.74 -9.89
N LEU A 91 -5.72 -2.66 -8.94
CA LEU A 91 -5.52 -3.69 -7.93
C LEU A 91 -6.76 -3.85 -7.04
N ILE A 92 -7.30 -2.75 -6.52
CA ILE A 92 -8.46 -2.76 -5.61
C ILE A 92 -9.72 -3.22 -6.34
N LEU A 93 -10.03 -2.65 -7.51
CA LEU A 93 -11.23 -3.01 -8.28
C LEU A 93 -11.14 -4.43 -8.84
N GLY A 94 -9.95 -4.84 -9.30
CA GLY A 94 -9.70 -6.21 -9.75
C GLY A 94 -9.93 -7.22 -8.62
N SER A 95 -9.39 -6.93 -7.43
CA SER A 95 -9.61 -7.73 -6.22
C SER A 95 -11.09 -7.90 -5.89
N LEU A 96 -11.86 -6.80 -5.90
CA LEU A 96 -13.30 -6.83 -5.64
C LEU A 96 -14.06 -7.64 -6.69
N TYR A 97 -13.78 -7.40 -7.97
CA TYR A 97 -14.47 -8.06 -9.08
C TYR A 97 -14.26 -9.58 -9.07
N PHE A 98 -13.00 -10.03 -9.01
CA PHE A 98 -12.71 -11.47 -9.07
C PHE A 98 -13.15 -12.21 -7.82
N SER A 99 -13.06 -11.58 -6.64
CA SER A 99 -13.53 -12.18 -5.39
C SER A 99 -15.06 -12.33 -5.38
N THR A 100 -15.80 -11.27 -5.72
CA THR A 100 -17.27 -11.32 -5.75
C THR A 100 -17.79 -12.27 -6.83
N SER A 101 -17.27 -12.20 -8.05
CA SER A 101 -17.63 -13.12 -9.14
C SER A 101 -17.28 -14.57 -8.81
N GLY A 102 -16.13 -14.78 -8.14
CA GLY A 102 -15.69 -16.07 -7.64
C GLY A 102 -16.64 -16.64 -6.58
N LEU A 103 -17.01 -15.85 -5.56
CA LEU A 103 -17.91 -16.27 -4.50
C LEU A 103 -19.31 -16.58 -5.03
N ILE A 104 -19.88 -15.70 -5.85
CA ILE A 104 -21.21 -15.92 -6.46
C ILE A 104 -21.25 -17.25 -7.22
N LYS A 105 -20.20 -17.54 -8.02
CA LYS A 105 -20.11 -18.81 -8.74
C LYS A 105 -19.98 -20.00 -7.81
N GLN A 106 -19.23 -19.88 -6.71
CA GLN A 106 -19.01 -20.97 -5.76
C GLN A 106 -20.29 -21.36 -5.02
N PHE A 107 -21.19 -20.42 -4.71
CA PHE A 107 -22.45 -20.67 -3.99
C PHE A 107 -23.67 -20.90 -4.89
N ARG A 108 -23.57 -20.58 -6.19
CA ARG A 108 -24.62 -20.90 -7.19
C ARG A 108 -24.40 -22.26 -7.89
N THR A 109 -23.31 -22.95 -7.56
CA THR A 109 -23.04 -24.34 -8.01
C THR A 109 -23.41 -25.28 -6.88
#